data_AF-M3JBB1-F1
#
_entry.id   AF-M3JBB1-F1
#
_cell.length_a   1.000
_cell.length_b   1.000
_cell.length_c   1.000
_cell.angle_alpha   90.00
_cell.angle_beta   90.00
_cell.angle_gamma   90.00
#
_symmetry.space_group_name_H-M   'P 1'
#
loop_
_entity.id
_entity.type
_entity.pdbx_description
1 polymer ?
#
loop_
_entity_poly.entity_id
_entity_poly.type
_entity_poly.pdbx_seq_one_letter_code
_entity_poly.pdbx_strand_id
1 'polypeptide(L)' 'YLIYTNQPWHPQLEMIARALSSHRQGAAWIMRRRSQAEMDQLVANAGFKKVREWIDGDGIFSVSLAVKI' A
#
# COMPACT_ATOMS: atom_id res chain seq x y z
N TYR A 1 10.01 -15.97 4.35
CA TYR A 1 10.08 -14.50 4.23
C TYR A 1 8.86 -14.01 3.46
N LEU A 2 8.35 -12.84 3.80
CA LEU A 2 7.27 -12.14 3.11
C LEU A 2 7.83 -10.82 2.60
N ILE A 3 7.61 -10.53 1.32
CA ILE A 3 7.86 -9.21 0.75
C ILE A 3 6.50 -8.60 0.47
N TYR A 4 6.28 -7.37 0.91
CA TYR A 4 5.05 -6.63 0.64
C TYR A 4 5.34 -5.19 0.25
N THR A 5 4.46 -4.64 -0.58
CA THR A 5 4.55 -3.27 -1.07
C THR A 5 3.40 -2.44 -0.55
N ASN A 6 3.63 -1.16 -0.34
CA ASN A 6 2.56 -0.21 -0.02
C ASN A 6 2.72 1.10 -0.81
N GLN A 7 1.62 1.83 -0.95
CA GLN A 7 1.59 3.22 -1.39
C GLN A 7 0.94 4.09 -0.32
N PRO A 8 1.71 4.50 0.72
CA PRO A 8 1.15 5.23 1.86
C PRO A 8 0.61 6.61 1.47
N TRP A 9 1.13 7.20 0.41
CA TRP A 9 0.58 8.40 -0.22
C TRP A 9 0.80 8.36 -1.75
N HIS A 10 0.07 9.17 -2.50
CA HIS A 10 0.27 9.32 -3.95
C HIS A 10 -0.31 10.67 -4.44
N PRO A 11 0.43 11.50 -5.20
CA PRO A 11 -0.03 12.83 -5.63
C PRO A 11 -1.21 12.76 -6.61
N GLN A 12 -1.26 11.72 -7.45
CA GLN A 12 -2.28 11.56 -8.48
C GLN A 12 -3.45 10.65 -8.06
N LEU A 13 -3.64 10.39 -6.76
CA LEU A 13 -4.64 9.43 -6.26
C LEU A 13 -6.05 9.70 -6.83
N GLU A 14 -6.48 10.96 -6.84
CA GLU A 14 -7.79 11.35 -7.35
C GLU A 14 -7.90 11.21 -8.86
N MET A 15 -6.85 11.58 -9.61
CA MET A 15 -6.80 11.40 -11.06
C MET A 15 -6.95 9.93 -11.42
N ILE A 16 -6.20 9.05 -10.76
CA ILE A 16 -6.28 7.59 -10.95
C ILE A 16 -7.69 7.10 -10.62
N ALA A 17 -8.27 7.55 -9.50
CA ALA A 17 -9.61 7.16 -9.07
C ALA A 17 -10.68 7.49 -10.12
N ARG A 18 -10.55 8.63 -10.81
CA ARG A 18 -11.48 9.06 -11.87
C ARG A 18 -11.22 8.38 -13.22
N ALA A 19 -9.97 8.05 -13.52
CA ALA A 19 -9.57 7.46 -14.81
C ALA A 19 -9.85 5.94 -14.90
N LEU A 20 -9.77 5.20 -13.78
CA LEU A 20 -9.93 3.74 -13.76
C LEU A 20 -11.39 3.27 -13.67
N SER A 21 -12.31 3.90 -14.39
CA SER A 21 -13.76 3.66 -14.28
C SER A 21 -14.26 2.37 -14.95
N SER A 22 -13.43 1.70 -15.75
CA SER A 22 -13.80 0.50 -16.53
C SER A 22 -14.37 -0.64 -15.68
N HIS A 23 -13.86 -0.82 -14.46
CA HIS A 23 -14.28 -1.85 -13.52
C HIS A 23 -15.40 -1.41 -12.55
N ARG A 24 -15.91 -0.19 -12.69
CA ARG A 24 -17.00 0.37 -11.88
C ARG A 24 -18.21 0.82 -12.71
N GLN A 25 -18.42 0.19 -13.88
CA GLN A 25 -19.50 0.55 -14.82
C GLN A 25 -19.51 2.04 -15.16
N GLY A 26 -18.32 2.64 -15.33
CA GLY A 26 -18.16 4.07 -15.63
C GLY A 26 -18.11 4.99 -14.41
N ALA A 27 -18.33 4.51 -13.19
CA ALA A 27 -18.22 5.32 -11.99
C ALA A 27 -16.77 5.44 -11.47
N ALA A 28 -16.44 6.59 -10.87
CA ALA A 28 -15.11 6.83 -10.29
C ALA A 28 -14.87 6.00 -9.02
N TRP A 29 -13.65 5.59 -8.72
CA TRP A 29 -13.31 4.89 -7.48
C TRP A 29 -13.29 5.84 -6.27
N ILE A 30 -13.52 5.29 -5.08
CA ILE A 30 -13.14 5.93 -3.82
C ILE A 30 -11.89 5.20 -3.34
N MET A 31 -10.72 5.81 -3.57
CA MET A 31 -9.45 5.23 -3.17
C MET A 31 -9.07 5.67 -1.76
N ARG A 32 -8.82 4.71 -0.87
CA ARG A 32 -8.31 4.96 0.48
C ARG A 32 -6.84 4.59 0.55
N ARG A 33 -6.01 5.54 0.99
CA ARG A 33 -4.61 5.29 1.34
C ARG A 33 -4.53 4.52 2.65
N ARG A 34 -3.65 3.53 2.75
CA ARG A 34 -3.29 2.88 4.01
C ARG A 34 -1.93 3.37 4.46
N SER A 35 -1.85 3.86 5.69
CA SER A 35 -0.55 4.21 6.26
C SER A 35 0.34 2.97 6.35
N GLN A 36 1.65 3.18 6.42
CA GLN A 36 2.58 2.06 6.60
C GLN A 36 2.31 1.30 7.91
N ALA A 37 1.94 2.02 8.98
CA ALA A 37 1.60 1.41 10.26
C ALA A 37 0.37 0.48 10.16
N GLU A 38 -0.65 0.85 9.37
CA GLU A 38 -1.81 -0.02 9.15
C GLU A 38 -1.41 -1.30 8.40
N MET A 39 -0.55 -1.19 7.39
CA MET A 39 -0.02 -2.37 6.69
C MET A 39 0.82 -3.26 7.60
N ASP A 40 1.67 -2.66 8.44
CA ASP A 40 2.51 -3.39 9.39
C ASP A 40 1.67 -4.14 10.42
N GLN A 41 0.54 -3.58 10.88
CA GLN A 41 -0.42 -4.27 11.75
C GLN A 41 -1.07 -5.47 11.06
N LEU A 42 -1.47 -5.35 9.79
CA LEU A 42 -2.03 -6.47 9.02
C LEU A 42 -1.00 -7.61 8.86
N VAL A 43 0.25 -7.25 8.59
CA VAL A 43 1.35 -8.21 8.47
C VAL A 43 1.65 -8.88 9.82
N ALA A 44 1.64 -8.12 10.92
CA ALA A 44 1.78 -8.66 12.27
C ALA A 44 0.66 -9.65 12.61
N ASN A 45 -0.59 -9.29 12.33
CA ASN A 45 -1.76 -10.15 12.56
C ASN A 45 -1.72 -11.43 11.72
N ALA A 46 -1.04 -11.42 10.57
CA ALA A 46 -0.79 -12.61 9.76
C ALA A 46 0.34 -13.52 10.30
N GLY A 47 0.94 -13.18 11.46
CA GLY A 47 2.00 -13.95 12.10
C GLY A 47 3.41 -13.63 11.58
N PHE A 48 3.62 -12.41 11.06
CA PHE A 48 4.93 -11.99 10.55
C PHE A 48 5.49 -10.80 11.33
N LYS A 49 6.82 -10.74 11.46
CA LYS A 49 7.55 -9.60 11.99
C LYS A 49 8.27 -8.85 10.87
N LYS A 50 8.03 -7.56 10.71
CA LYS A 50 8.79 -6.69 9.79
C LYS A 50 10.26 -6.63 10.20
N VAL A 51 11.15 -6.75 9.23
CA VAL A 51 12.61 -6.78 9.39
C VAL A 51 13.24 -5.52 8.84
N ARG A 52 12.84 -5.10 7.63
CA ARG A 52 13.39 -3.95 6.94
C ARG A 52 12.37 -3.37 5.99
N GLU A 53 12.48 -2.07 5.76
CA GLU A 53 11.68 -1.30 4.82
C GLU A 53 12.60 -0.43 3.97
N TRP A 54 12.26 -0.29 2.71
CA TRP A 54 12.82 0.67 1.78
C TRP A 54 11.69 1.54 1.26
N ILE A 55 11.95 2.82 1.10
CA ILE A 55 11.01 3.81 0.59
C ILE A 55 11.73 4.58 -0.52
N ASP A 56 11.01 4.92 -1.59
CA ASP A 56 11.53 5.79 -2.64
C ASP A 56 11.74 7.23 -2.12
N GLY A 57 12.45 8.06 -2.91
CA GLY A 57 12.78 9.43 -2.51
C GLY A 57 11.57 10.33 -2.26
N ASP A 58 10.46 10.05 -2.95
CA ASP A 58 9.22 10.82 -2.85
C ASP A 58 8.24 10.25 -1.81
N GLY A 59 8.56 9.10 -1.18
CA GLY A 59 7.71 8.47 -0.17
C GLY A 59 6.47 7.76 -0.72
N ILE A 60 6.33 7.66 -2.05
CA ILE A 60 5.15 7.12 -2.73
C ILE A 60 5.11 5.60 -2.63
N PHE A 61 6.26 4.93 -2.73
CA PHE A 61 6.34 3.47 -2.76
C PHE A 61 7.22 2.95 -1.64
N SER A 62 6.73 1.93 -0.94
CA SER A 62 7.55 1.16 0.00
C SER A 62 7.62 -0.31 -0.41
N VAL A 63 8.77 -0.93 -0.11
CA VAL A 63 8.99 -2.37 -0.13
C VAL A 63 9.43 -2.77 1.27
N SER A 64 8.76 -3.73 1.87
CA SER A 64 9.08 -4.24 3.20
C SER A 64 9.34 -5.74 3.18
N LEU A 65 10.33 -6.15 3.96
CA LEU A 65 10.67 -7.55 4.21
C LEU A 65 10.21 -7.94 5.61
N ALA A 66 9.52 -9.06 5.72
CA ALA A 66 9.08 -9.64 6.99
C ALA A 66 9.41 -11.14 7.07
N VAL A 67 9.48 -11.67 8.29
CA VAL A 67 9.72 -13.09 8.60
C VAL A 67 8.54 -13.65 9.37
N LYS A 68 8.18 -14.91 9.10
CA LYS A 68 7.14 -15.58 9.88
C LYS A 68 7.70 -15.87 11.27
N ILE A 69 6.90 -15.58 12.30
CA ILE A 69 7.19 -15.96 13.69
C ILE A 69 6.80 -17.43 13.88
#